data_AF-I1Y7B6-F1
#
_entry.id   AF-I1Y7B6-F1
#
_cell.length_a   1.000
_cell.length_b   1.000
_cell.length_c   1.000
_cell.angle_alpha   90.00
_cell.angle_beta   90.00
_cell.angle_gamma   90.00
#
_symmetry.space_group_name_H-M   'P 1'
#
loop_
_entity.id
_entity.type
_entity.pdbx_description
1 polymer ?
#
loop_
_entity_poly.entity_id
_entity_poly.type
_entity_poly.pdbx_seq_one_letter_code
_entity_poly.pdbx_strand_id
1 'polypeptide(L)'
;DFTKDLELNLQQIFGKLFRKYIKKNNTAEQDTSYSSLDELRESWWNTNKKYIWTAMKHGAEMNSTMCNGDGSVTGSGSSCDDIPTIDLIPQYLRFLQEWVEHFCEQRREKVKDVIKNCNSCKECGGTCNGECKTECKNKCKDECDAYKEFIEKCEGKAAEGTSGSSWSKR
;
A
#
# COMPACT_ATOMS: atom_id res chain seq x y z
N ASP A 1 -14.38 6.54 13.51
CA ASP A 1 -14.51 6.23 14.95
C ASP A 1 -13.51 5.21 15.46
N PHE A 2 -13.37 4.01 14.89
CA PHE A 2 -12.37 3.02 15.33
C PHE A 2 -10.93 3.54 15.50
N THR A 3 -10.42 4.35 14.57
CA THR A 3 -9.06 4.92 14.67
C THR A 3 -8.90 5.85 15.88
N LYS A 4 -9.95 6.61 16.23
CA LYS A 4 -9.94 7.51 17.39
C LYS A 4 -9.96 6.71 18.68
N ASP A 5 -10.77 5.66 18.74
CA ASP A 5 -10.86 4.79 19.91
C ASP A 5 -9.55 4.01 20.14
N LEU A 6 -8.94 3.51 19.07
CA LEU A 6 -7.63 2.86 19.12
C LEU A 6 -6.56 3.82 19.66
N GLU A 7 -6.48 5.03 19.11
CA GLU A 7 -5.51 6.03 19.55
C GLU A 7 -5.71 6.39 21.03
N LEU A 8 -6.97 6.61 21.45
CA LEU A 8 -7.31 6.91 22.83
C LEU A 8 -6.92 5.77 23.77
N ASN A 9 -7.18 4.52 23.39
CA ASN A 9 -6.77 3.34 24.15
C ASN A 9 -5.25 3.23 24.25
N LEU A 10 -4.53 3.45 23.15
CA LEU A 10 -3.06 3.45 23.15
C LEU A 10 -2.50 4.56 24.04
N GLN A 11 -3.07 5.76 24.02
CA GLN A 11 -2.65 6.86 24.91
C GLN A 11 -2.83 6.48 26.38
N GLN A 12 -3.98 5.87 26.73
CA GLN A 12 -4.25 5.42 28.09
C GLN A 12 -3.30 4.31 28.53
N ILE A 13 -3.03 3.32 27.68
CA ILE A 13 -2.13 2.20 27.98
C ILE A 13 -0.72 2.71 28.21
N PHE A 14 -0.16 3.47 27.27
CA PHE A 14 1.19 4.02 27.41
C PHE A 14 1.30 4.97 28.60
N GLY A 15 0.29 5.82 28.81
CA GLY A 15 0.20 6.73 29.95
C GLY A 15 0.00 6.04 31.31
N LYS A 16 -0.40 4.76 31.34
CA LYS A 16 -0.44 3.93 32.57
C LYS A 16 0.88 3.19 32.79
N LEU A 17 1.38 2.50 31.76
CA LEU A 17 2.56 1.64 31.85
C LEU A 17 3.88 2.41 32.00
N PHE A 18 3.98 3.57 31.35
CA PHE A 18 5.26 4.29 31.22
C PHE A 18 5.25 5.68 31.83
N ARG A 19 4.22 6.03 32.60
CA ARG A 19 4.06 7.36 33.22
C ARG A 19 5.31 7.83 33.97
N LYS A 20 5.99 6.91 34.67
CA LYS A 20 7.19 7.19 35.47
C LYS A 20 8.42 7.58 34.64
N TYR A 21 8.40 7.34 33.33
CA TYR A 21 9.51 7.63 32.43
C TYR A 21 9.35 8.96 31.67
N ILE A 22 8.21 9.64 31.81
CA ILE A 22 7.92 10.92 31.16
C ILE A 22 8.20 12.08 32.13
N LYS A 23 8.97 13.07 31.68
CA LYS A 23 9.25 14.31 32.44
C LYS A 23 7.97 14.99 32.90
N LYS A 24 7.87 15.29 34.20
CA LYS A 24 6.88 16.25 34.74
C LYS A 24 7.59 17.57 35.01
N ASN A 25 7.04 18.67 34.50
CA ASN A 25 7.63 20.01 34.54
C ASN A 25 7.92 20.60 35.94
N ASN A 26 7.66 19.92 37.06
CA ASN A 26 7.69 20.53 38.40
C ASN A 26 8.41 19.74 39.52
N THR A 27 9.25 18.74 39.22
CA THR A 27 10.02 18.05 40.28
C THR A 27 11.48 17.90 39.87
N ALA A 28 12.37 18.53 40.66
CA ALA A 28 13.79 18.70 40.38
C ALA A 28 14.63 17.41 40.47
N GLU A 29 14.05 16.26 40.80
CA GLU A 29 14.78 14.99 40.88
C GLU A 29 13.86 13.86 40.47
N GLN A 30 14.02 13.40 39.23
CA GLN A 30 13.71 12.03 38.83
C GLN A 30 14.40 11.79 37.48
N ASP A 31 15.12 10.69 37.35
CA ASP A 31 15.77 10.21 36.12
C ASP A 31 14.71 9.85 35.06
N THR A 32 13.99 10.85 34.57
CA THR A 32 12.98 10.68 33.53
C THR A 32 13.68 10.65 32.18
N SER A 33 13.60 9.50 31.51
CA SER A 33 14.31 9.21 30.27
C SER A 33 13.71 9.89 29.02
N TYR A 34 12.45 10.33 29.05
CA TYR A 34 11.76 10.88 27.88
C TYR A 34 11.07 12.23 28.16
N SER A 35 11.06 13.12 27.15
CA SER A 35 10.46 14.45 27.20
C SER A 35 8.97 14.48 26.90
N SER A 36 8.45 13.49 26.16
CA SER A 36 7.05 13.43 25.73
C SER A 36 6.55 11.99 25.56
N LEU A 37 5.23 11.83 25.40
CA LEU A 37 4.62 10.54 25.05
C LEU A 37 5.04 10.07 23.64
N ASP A 38 5.27 10.99 22.72
CA ASP A 38 5.65 10.69 21.34
C ASP A 38 7.07 10.11 21.27
N GLU A 39 8.01 10.73 21.97
CA GLU A 39 9.41 10.24 22.05
C GLU A 39 9.46 8.82 22.68
N LEU A 40 8.66 8.59 23.72
CA LEU A 40 8.52 7.28 24.33
C LEU A 40 7.96 6.24 23.34
N ARG A 41 6.91 6.59 22.59
CA ARG A 41 6.29 5.69 21.61
C ARG A 41 7.24 5.35 20.47
N GLU A 42 8.01 6.32 20.00
CA GLU A 42 9.05 6.12 18.99
C GLU A 42 10.16 5.19 19.50
N SER A 43 10.66 5.42 20.73
CA SER A 43 11.66 4.57 21.36
C SER A 43 11.14 3.13 21.59
N TRP A 44 9.87 3.00 22.00
CA TRP A 44 9.21 1.71 22.16
C TRP A 44 9.09 0.98 20.83
N TRP A 45 8.68 1.67 19.75
CA TRP A 45 8.62 1.09 18.40
C TRP A 45 9.99 0.59 17.96
N ASN A 46 11.02 1.43 18.03
CA ASN A 46 12.38 1.06 17.61
C ASN A 46 12.94 -0.13 18.40
N THR A 47 12.57 -0.25 19.68
CA THR A 47 12.96 -1.40 20.53
C THR A 47 12.23 -2.69 20.13
N ASN A 48 10.95 -2.60 19.76
CA ASN A 48 10.09 -3.77 19.59
C ASN A 48 9.85 -4.18 18.13
N LYS A 49 10.18 -3.33 17.14
CA LYS A 49 9.83 -3.55 15.73
C LYS A 49 10.35 -4.86 15.15
N LYS A 50 11.50 -5.36 15.62
CA LYS A 50 12.02 -6.67 15.23
C LYS A 50 11.07 -7.81 15.62
N TYR A 51 10.52 -7.78 16.83
CA TYR A 51 9.59 -8.82 17.29
C TYR A 51 8.25 -8.74 16.57
N ILE A 52 7.77 -7.52 16.35
CA ILE A 52 6.54 -7.27 15.57
C ILE A 52 6.71 -7.80 14.15
N TRP A 53 7.83 -7.49 13.49
CA TRP A 53 8.15 -8.01 12.16
C TRP A 53 8.20 -9.54 12.12
N THR A 54 8.89 -10.17 13.07
CA THR A 54 8.94 -11.63 13.17
C THR A 54 7.54 -12.24 13.32
N ALA A 55 6.67 -11.66 14.16
CA ALA A 55 5.30 -12.11 14.31
C ALA A 55 4.48 -11.96 13.01
N MET A 56 4.64 -10.83 12.31
CA MET A 56 4.00 -10.59 11.01
C MET A 56 4.44 -11.61 9.96
N LYS A 57 5.75 -11.89 9.87
CA LYS A 57 6.29 -12.91 8.94
C LYS A 57 5.69 -14.29 9.21
N HIS A 58 5.61 -14.70 10.48
CA HIS A 58 5.01 -15.98 10.84
C HIS A 58 3.52 -16.04 10.51
N GLY A 59 2.77 -14.97 10.80
CA GLY A 59 1.35 -14.89 10.45
C GLY A 59 1.08 -14.91 8.94
N ALA A 60 2.01 -14.38 8.15
CA ALA A 60 1.94 -14.37 6.69
C ALA A 60 2.54 -15.62 6.02
N GLU A 61 2.93 -16.64 6.81
CA GLU A 61 3.59 -17.86 6.33
C GLU A 61 4.82 -17.61 5.44
N MET A 62 5.48 -16.46 5.62
CA MET A 62 6.65 -16.07 4.82
C MET A 62 7.85 -16.93 5.20
N ASN A 63 8.33 -17.73 4.25
CA ASN A 63 9.60 -18.45 4.36
C ASN A 63 10.72 -17.72 3.60
N SER A 64 11.98 -18.02 3.92
CA SER A 64 13.16 -17.42 3.26
C SER A 64 13.20 -17.61 1.75
N THR A 65 12.43 -18.55 1.21
CA THR A 65 12.32 -18.85 -0.22
C THR A 65 11.31 -17.96 -0.94
N MET A 66 10.36 -17.36 -0.23
CA MET A 66 9.26 -16.56 -0.80
C MET A 66 9.67 -15.13 -1.17
N CYS A 67 10.77 -14.60 -0.61
CA CYS A 67 11.30 -13.28 -0.98
C CYS A 67 12.29 -13.30 -2.15
N ASN A 68 12.49 -14.45 -2.78
CA ASN A 68 13.15 -14.54 -4.10
C ASN A 68 12.07 -14.37 -5.19
N GLY A 69 11.43 -13.21 -5.16
CA GLY A 69 10.19 -12.94 -5.88
C GLY A 69 10.35 -12.10 -7.15
N ASP A 70 11.51 -12.08 -7.80
CA ASP A 70 11.59 -11.76 -9.23
C ASP A 70 12.96 -12.20 -9.78
N GLY A 71 12.97 -12.79 -10.97
CA GLY A 71 14.19 -13.15 -11.71
C GLY A 71 14.95 -11.94 -12.27
N SER A 72 14.74 -10.75 -11.71
CA SER A 72 15.44 -9.52 -12.06
C SER A 72 15.61 -8.67 -10.81
N VAL A 73 16.86 -8.45 -10.41
CA VAL A 73 17.47 -7.11 -10.24
C VAL A 73 18.87 -7.34 -9.71
N THR A 74 19.83 -6.96 -10.54
CA THR A 74 21.17 -6.59 -10.13
C THR A 74 21.11 -5.64 -8.95
N GLY A 75 21.55 -6.10 -7.76
CA GLY A 75 22.01 -5.22 -6.70
C GLY A 75 21.10 -5.05 -5.48
N SER A 76 20.89 -6.12 -4.71
CA SER A 76 20.94 -6.17 -3.24
C SER A 76 20.25 -7.45 -2.79
N GLY A 77 20.96 -8.31 -2.04
CA GLY A 77 20.43 -9.58 -1.55
C GLY A 77 19.31 -9.38 -0.54
N SER A 78 18.07 -9.22 -1.01
CA SER A 78 16.89 -9.08 -0.18
C SER A 78 16.50 -10.43 0.43
N SER A 79 17.12 -10.78 1.55
CA SER A 79 16.58 -11.82 2.41
C SER A 79 15.28 -11.31 3.05
N CYS A 80 14.26 -12.17 3.18
CA CYS A 80 13.10 -11.92 4.06
C CYS A 80 13.50 -11.60 5.53
N ASP A 81 14.77 -11.78 5.86
CA ASP A 81 15.33 -11.51 7.19
C ASP A 81 15.55 -10.03 7.45
N ASP A 82 15.65 -9.20 6.41
CA ASP A 82 15.81 -7.77 6.57
C ASP A 82 14.49 -7.13 7.02
N ILE A 83 14.55 -6.38 8.12
CA ILE A 83 13.41 -5.59 8.59
C ILE A 83 13.25 -4.43 7.60
N PRO A 84 12.05 -4.25 7.00
CA PRO A 84 11.82 -3.13 6.10
C PRO A 84 12.07 -1.80 6.82
N THR A 85 12.79 -0.89 6.17
CA THR A 85 13.02 0.48 6.66
C THR A 85 11.90 1.45 6.28
N ILE A 86 10.75 0.90 5.85
CA ILE A 86 9.59 1.67 5.43
C ILE A 86 9.06 2.56 6.56
N ASP A 87 9.28 2.19 7.82
CA ASP A 87 8.86 2.96 8.99
C ASP A 87 9.51 4.36 9.04
N LEU A 88 10.67 4.54 8.42
CA LEU A 88 11.38 5.81 8.30
C LEU A 88 10.83 6.73 7.19
N ILE A 89 10.02 6.20 6.27
CA ILE A 89 9.43 6.95 5.16
C ILE A 89 8.13 7.60 5.65
N PRO A 90 7.88 8.89 5.43
CA PRO A 90 6.61 9.52 5.78
C PRO A 90 5.40 8.74 5.22
N GLN A 91 4.35 8.56 6.05
CA GLN A 91 3.19 7.72 5.71
C GLN A 91 2.55 8.09 4.36
N TYR A 92 2.43 9.38 4.07
CA TYR A 92 1.91 9.88 2.79
C TYR A 92 2.68 9.33 1.60
N LEU A 93 4.03 9.31 1.67
CA LEU A 93 4.87 8.80 0.58
C LEU A 93 4.75 7.29 0.43
N ARG A 94 4.58 6.54 1.54
CA ARG A 94 4.31 5.10 1.48
C ARG A 94 2.99 4.80 0.75
N PHE A 95 1.93 5.51 1.11
CA PHE A 95 0.62 5.33 0.46
C PHE A 95 0.64 5.77 -1.01
N LEU A 96 1.43 6.80 -1.34
CA LEU A 96 1.62 7.20 -2.74
C LEU A 96 2.34 6.10 -3.53
N GLN A 97 3.42 5.53 -2.97
CA GLN A 97 4.13 4.42 -3.61
C GLN A 97 3.21 3.22 -3.84
N GLU A 98 2.51 2.77 -2.80
CA GLU A 98 1.54 1.67 -2.88
C GLU A 98 0.44 1.94 -3.92
N TRP A 99 -0.09 3.18 -3.95
CA TRP A 99 -1.08 3.58 -4.93
C TRP A 99 -0.53 3.52 -6.36
N VAL A 100 0.69 3.99 -6.60
CA VAL A 100 1.32 3.96 -7.93
C VAL A 100 1.56 2.51 -8.38
N GLU A 101 2.05 1.65 -7.50
CA GLU A 101 2.28 0.22 -7.79
C GLU A 101 0.97 -0.47 -8.18
N HIS A 102 -0.08 -0.34 -7.35
CA HIS A 102 -1.39 -0.90 -7.64
C HIS A 102 -2.05 -0.31 -8.88
N PHE A 103 -1.88 0.99 -9.13
CA PHE A 103 -2.41 1.63 -10.34
C PHE A 103 -1.73 1.08 -11.58
N CYS A 104 -0.40 0.95 -11.58
CA CYS A 104 0.35 0.44 -12.72
C CYS A 104 -0.01 -1.02 -13.04
N GLU A 105 -0.20 -1.85 -12.01
CA GLU A 105 -0.64 -3.24 -12.18
C GLU A 105 -2.04 -3.32 -12.82
N GLN A 106 -3.02 -2.61 -12.25
CA GLN A 106 -4.39 -2.58 -12.79
C GLN A 106 -4.43 -2.00 -14.21
N ARG A 107 -3.69 -0.92 -14.45
CA ARG A 107 -3.57 -0.32 -15.77
C ARG A 107 -3.02 -1.31 -16.78
N ARG A 108 -1.98 -2.07 -16.42
CA ARG A 108 -1.39 -3.08 -17.30
C ARG A 108 -2.41 -4.15 -17.70
N GLU A 109 -3.18 -4.68 -16.75
CA GLU A 109 -4.22 -5.67 -17.05
C GLU A 109 -5.32 -5.08 -17.95
N LYS A 110 -5.83 -3.88 -17.64
CA LYS A 110 -6.86 -3.24 -18.47
C LYS A 110 -6.37 -2.91 -19.89
N VAL A 111 -5.12 -2.50 -20.04
CA VAL A 111 -4.52 -2.27 -21.36
C VAL A 111 -4.38 -3.58 -22.14
N LYS A 112 -4.02 -4.70 -21.49
CA LYS A 112 -3.98 -6.01 -22.16
C LYS A 112 -5.36 -6.40 -22.71
N ASP A 113 -6.42 -6.17 -21.95
CA ASP A 113 -7.79 -6.46 -22.39
C ASP A 113 -8.19 -5.62 -23.61
N VAL A 114 -7.89 -4.31 -23.58
CA VAL A 114 -8.11 -3.41 -24.73
C VAL A 114 -7.32 -3.90 -25.95
N ILE A 115 -6.02 -4.16 -25.80
CA ILE A 115 -5.16 -4.61 -26.91
C ILE A 115 -5.67 -5.91 -27.51
N LYS A 116 -6.02 -6.89 -26.67
CA LYS A 116 -6.51 -8.20 -27.11
C LYS A 116 -7.80 -8.06 -27.92
N ASN A 117 -8.78 -7.33 -27.39
CA ASN A 117 -10.08 -7.19 -28.04
C ASN A 117 -10.00 -6.30 -29.29
N CYS A 118 -9.20 -5.23 -29.28
CA CYS A 118 -9.05 -4.36 -30.45
C CYS A 118 -8.16 -4.98 -31.56
N ASN A 119 -7.13 -5.75 -31.22
CA ASN A 119 -6.33 -6.47 -32.23
C ASN A 119 -7.10 -7.65 -32.85
N SER A 120 -8.11 -8.21 -32.18
CA SER A 120 -8.98 -9.22 -32.80
C SER A 120 -9.65 -8.71 -34.09
N CYS A 121 -9.86 -7.40 -34.23
CA CYS A 121 -10.36 -6.79 -35.47
C CYS A 121 -9.35 -6.81 -36.63
N LYS A 122 -8.04 -6.83 -36.35
CA LYS A 122 -7.00 -6.96 -37.39
C LYS A 122 -6.93 -8.40 -37.91
N GLU A 123 -7.19 -9.36 -37.04
CA GLU A 123 -7.19 -10.80 -37.33
C GLU A 123 -8.48 -11.29 -38.03
N CYS A 124 -9.54 -10.47 -38.16
CA CYS A 124 -10.69 -10.73 -39.06
C CYS A 124 -10.28 -10.67 -40.56
N GLY A 125 -9.06 -11.10 -40.91
CA GLY A 125 -8.39 -10.89 -42.19
C GLY A 125 -9.27 -11.15 -43.42
N GLY A 126 -9.39 -10.13 -44.29
CA GLY A 126 -9.83 -10.21 -45.69
C GLY A 126 -11.24 -10.73 -46.00
N THR A 127 -11.88 -11.48 -45.11
CA THR A 127 -13.22 -12.05 -45.27
C THR A 127 -14.23 -11.17 -44.55
N CYS A 128 -14.52 -10.04 -45.19
CA CYS A 128 -15.60 -9.14 -44.76
C CYS A 128 -16.96 -9.80 -44.98
N ASN A 129 -17.43 -10.57 -44.00
CA ASN A 129 -18.85 -10.58 -43.65
C ASN A 129 -19.05 -9.48 -42.59
N GLY A 130 -20.04 -8.61 -42.78
CA GLY A 130 -20.26 -7.41 -41.95
C GLY A 130 -20.41 -7.65 -40.45
N GLU A 131 -20.64 -8.90 -40.04
CA GLU A 131 -20.82 -9.33 -38.66
C GLU A 131 -19.50 -9.37 -37.86
N CYS A 132 -18.40 -9.95 -38.38
CA CYS A 132 -17.08 -10.00 -37.68
C CYS A 132 -16.58 -8.59 -37.35
N LYS A 133 -16.70 -7.68 -38.33
CA LYS A 133 -16.25 -6.28 -38.22
C LYS A 133 -17.09 -5.47 -37.22
N THR A 134 -18.39 -5.76 -37.12
CA THR A 134 -19.29 -5.06 -36.20
C THR A 134 -19.12 -5.58 -34.78
N GLU A 135 -19.04 -6.89 -34.59
CA GLU A 135 -18.84 -7.52 -33.28
C GLU A 135 -17.50 -7.14 -32.66
N CYS A 136 -16.40 -7.24 -33.41
CA CYS A 136 -15.07 -6.90 -32.90
C CYS A 136 -14.98 -5.39 -32.56
N LYS A 137 -15.64 -4.52 -33.34
CA LYS A 137 -15.67 -3.08 -33.11
C LYS A 137 -16.43 -2.73 -31.85
N ASN A 138 -17.56 -3.41 -31.60
CA ASN A 138 -18.33 -3.25 -30.36
C ASN A 138 -17.50 -3.70 -29.16
N LYS A 139 -16.89 -4.88 -29.19
CA LYS A 139 -16.01 -5.36 -28.11
C LYS A 139 -14.83 -4.43 -27.83
N CYS A 140 -14.15 -3.96 -28.87
CA CYS A 140 -13.06 -3.00 -28.73
C CYS A 140 -13.54 -1.68 -28.10
N LYS A 141 -14.72 -1.19 -28.51
CA LYS A 141 -15.32 0.00 -27.93
C LYS A 141 -15.67 -0.19 -26.46
N ASP A 142 -16.33 -1.30 -26.11
CA ASP A 142 -16.73 -1.60 -24.74
C ASP A 142 -15.52 -1.64 -23.80
N GLU A 143 -14.41 -2.26 -24.22
CA GLU A 143 -13.16 -2.29 -23.44
C GLU A 143 -12.48 -0.93 -23.35
N CYS A 144 -12.52 -0.12 -24.42
CA CYS A 144 -12.01 1.25 -24.38
C CYS A 144 -12.82 2.13 -23.43
N ASP A 145 -14.14 1.99 -23.43
CA ASP A 145 -15.05 2.71 -22.54
C ASP A 145 -14.83 2.28 -21.08
N ALA A 146 -14.64 0.98 -20.82
CA ALA A 146 -14.29 0.47 -19.50
C ALA A 146 -12.92 0.95 -19.01
N TYR A 147 -11.91 1.01 -19.89
CA TYR A 147 -10.60 1.58 -19.57
C TYR A 147 -10.70 3.07 -19.25
N LYS A 148 -11.47 3.82 -20.04
CA LYS A 148 -11.70 5.25 -19.81
C LYS A 148 -12.36 5.49 -18.45
N GLU A 149 -13.42 4.76 -18.13
CA GLU A 149 -14.10 4.84 -16.83
C GLU A 149 -13.15 4.50 -15.66
N PHE A 150 -12.25 3.52 -15.85
CA PHE A 150 -11.21 3.20 -14.88
C PHE A 150 -10.27 4.40 -14.63
N ILE A 151 -9.78 5.06 -15.68
CA ILE A 151 -8.92 6.24 -15.55
C ILE A 151 -9.63 7.40 -14.86
N GLU A 152 -10.86 7.71 -15.27
CA GLU A 152 -11.66 8.79 -14.66
C GLU A 152 -11.90 8.55 -13.16
N LYS A 153 -12.17 7.29 -12.77
CA LYS A 153 -12.28 6.90 -11.35
C LYS A 153 -10.96 7.05 -10.59
N CYS A 154 -9.82 6.90 -11.25
CA CYS A 154 -8.51 7.09 -10.63
C CYS A 154 -8.16 8.58 -10.47
N GLU A 155 -8.52 9.42 -11.45
CA GLU A 155 -8.34 10.88 -11.39
C GLU A 155 -9.16 11.51 -10.26
N GLY A 156 -10.45 11.13 -10.14
CA GLY A 156 -11.32 11.62 -9.05
C GLY A 156 -10.83 11.23 -7.66
N LYS A 157 -10.21 10.05 -7.52
CA LYS A 157 -9.64 9.56 -6.25
C LYS A 157 -8.27 10.17 -5.91
N ALA A 158 -7.54 10.69 -6.90
CA ALA A 158 -6.26 11.36 -6.69
C ALA A 158 -6.44 12.76 -6.09
N ALA A 159 -7.56 13.44 -6.38
CA ALA A 159 -7.84 14.79 -5.91
C ALA A 159 -8.32 14.88 -4.44
N GLU A 160 -8.98 13.85 -3.91
CA GLU A 160 -9.54 13.86 -2.54
C GLU A 160 -8.52 13.48 -1.45
N GLY A 161 -7.27 13.26 -1.83
CA GLY A 161 -6.27 12.65 -0.96
C GLY A 161 -6.61 11.18 -0.68
N THR A 162 -5.59 10.38 -0.44
CA THR A 162 -5.75 8.94 -0.20
C THR A 162 -6.82 8.66 0.86
N SER A 163 -6.99 9.52 1.87
CA SER A 163 -7.96 9.39 2.97
C SER A 163 -9.44 9.13 2.60
N GLY A 164 -9.90 9.48 1.38
CA GLY A 164 -11.27 9.22 0.92
C GLY A 164 -11.43 8.03 -0.02
N SER A 165 -10.33 7.55 -0.61
CA SER A 165 -10.38 6.50 -1.63
C SER A 165 -10.86 5.17 -1.03
N SER A 166 -11.61 4.37 -1.79
CA SER A 166 -11.98 3.00 -1.41
C SER A 166 -10.76 2.11 -1.06
N TRP A 167 -9.55 2.55 -1.42
CA TRP A 167 -8.28 1.89 -1.12
C TRP A 167 -7.75 2.20 0.29
N SER A 168 -7.93 3.42 0.79
CA SER A 168 -7.50 3.82 2.15
C SER A 168 -8.51 3.50 3.24
N LYS A 169 -9.58 2.78 2.90
CA LYS A 169 -10.56 2.24 3.86
C LYS A 169 -10.26 0.79 4.28
N ARG A 170 -9.11 0.25 3.88
CA ARG A 170 -8.58 -1.02 4.43
C ARG A 170 -7.88 -0.79 5.76
#